data_AF-A0A2W4M4H1-F1
#
_entry.id   AF-A0A2W4M4H1-F1
#
_cell.length_a   1.000
_cell.length_b   1.000
_cell.length_c   1.000
_cell.angle_alpha   90.00
_cell.angle_beta   90.00
_cell.angle_gamma   90.00
#
_symmetry.space_group_name_H-M   'P 1'
#
loop_
_entity.id
_entity.type
_entity.pdbx_description
1 polymer ?
#
loop_
_entity_poly.entity_id
_entity_poly.type
_entity_poly.pdbx_seq_one_letter_code
_entity_poly.pdbx_strand_id
1 'polypeptide(L)'
;MLRPLIADWLQRTPPDGQRLLVVLDGLDEAIGWEVNRKLFPSDFPPHTKLLASAREMGLRSRHDWLNTLGWRDTQIFAPTLRPLQRSAVADILQRMGAPLDTLATDIDLLDELERISEGDPLTIRLLVEALRDEELPLARLTRLPPGLESFVRDWLEELERRGTERRAVRTLLELCAVALGPLTATDLEQLAPEPFAVSAELDQAVQAVARFI
;
A
#
# COMPACT_ATOMS: atom_id res chain seq x y z
N MET A 1 -19.58 -7.89 -19.60
CA MET A 1 -19.93 -6.87 -20.61
C MET A 1 -19.12 -5.57 -20.53
N LEU A 2 -18.49 -5.21 -19.40
CA LEU A 2 -17.77 -3.92 -19.24
C LEU A 2 -16.41 -3.84 -19.97
N ARG A 3 -15.63 -4.93 -20.04
CA ARG A 3 -14.26 -4.90 -20.60
C ARG A 3 -14.18 -4.45 -22.08
N PRO A 4 -15.04 -4.94 -23.00
CA PRO A 4 -15.04 -4.43 -24.39
C PRO A 4 -15.41 -2.94 -24.48
N LEU A 5 -16.29 -2.46 -23.60
CA LEU A 5 -16.71 -1.05 -23.57
C LEU A 5 -15.57 -0.14 -23.09
N ILE A 6 -14.85 -0.54 -22.05
CA ILE A 6 -13.67 0.18 -21.57
C ILE A 6 -12.58 0.20 -22.65
N ALA A 7 -12.34 -0.93 -23.32
CA ALA A 7 -11.38 -0.99 -24.42
C ALA A 7 -11.76 -0.04 -25.58
N ASP A 8 -13.04 0.01 -25.95
CA ASP A 8 -13.56 0.96 -26.94
C ASP A 8 -13.33 2.42 -26.52
N TRP A 9 -13.61 2.76 -25.26
CA TRP A 9 -13.37 4.12 -24.75
C TRP A 9 -11.90 4.51 -24.73
N LEU A 10 -11.00 3.58 -24.35
CA LEU A 10 -9.56 3.82 -24.33
C LEU A 10 -8.95 4.03 -25.72
N GLN A 11 -9.63 3.57 -26.78
CA GLN A 11 -9.22 3.80 -28.17
C GLN A 11 -9.70 5.14 -28.74
N ARG A 12 -10.59 5.86 -28.04
CA ARG A 12 -11.08 7.17 -28.51
C ARG A 12 -10.08 8.26 -28.18
N THR A 13 -9.77 9.10 -29.17
CA THR A 13 -8.96 10.30 -28.94
C THR A 13 -9.64 11.21 -27.93
N PRO A 14 -8.95 11.63 -26.86
CA PRO A 14 -9.50 12.61 -25.93
C PRO A 14 -9.90 13.90 -26.67
N PRO A 15 -11.05 14.52 -26.33
CA PRO A 15 -11.50 15.73 -26.99
C PRO A 15 -10.55 16.91 -26.75
N ASP A 16 -10.58 17.90 -27.64
CA ASP A 16 -9.91 19.20 -27.49
C ASP A 16 -8.39 19.13 -27.20
N GLY A 17 -7.71 18.09 -27.68
CA GLY A 17 -6.27 17.90 -27.44
C GLY A 17 -5.92 17.62 -25.98
N GLN A 18 -6.90 17.20 -25.17
CA GLN A 18 -6.70 16.84 -23.78
C GLN A 18 -5.77 15.61 -23.66
N ARG A 19 -5.13 15.49 -22.49
CA ARG A 19 -4.26 14.36 -22.17
C ARG A 19 -5.00 13.42 -21.22
N LEU A 20 -4.99 12.13 -21.53
CA LEU A 20 -5.58 11.10 -20.68
C LEU A 20 -4.46 10.29 -20.03
N LEU A 21 -4.48 10.18 -18.70
CA LEU A 21 -3.66 9.23 -17.95
C LEU A 21 -4.57 8.20 -17.31
N VAL A 22 -4.42 6.95 -17.70
CA VAL A 22 -5.06 5.82 -17.03
C VAL A 22 -4.08 5.31 -15.98
N VAL A 23 -4.53 5.21 -14.73
CA VAL A 23 -3.74 4.64 -13.63
C VAL A 23 -4.40 3.35 -13.19
N LEU A 24 -3.64 2.26 -13.20
CA LEU A 24 -4.06 0.99 -12.62
C LEU A 24 -3.14 0.62 -11.47
N ASP A 25 -3.65 0.70 -10.25
CA ASP A 25 -2.91 0.35 -9.06
C ASP A 25 -3.16 -1.11 -8.69
N GLY A 26 -2.10 -1.87 -8.36
CA GLY A 26 -2.20 -3.24 -7.86
C GLY A 26 -2.64 -4.27 -8.89
N LEU A 27 -1.98 -4.37 -10.04
CA LEU A 27 -2.28 -5.42 -11.05
C LEU A 27 -2.20 -6.85 -10.51
N ASP A 28 -1.38 -7.08 -9.49
CA ASP A 28 -1.25 -8.35 -8.79
C ASP A 28 -2.45 -8.72 -7.92
N GLU A 29 -3.28 -7.75 -7.54
CA GLU A 29 -4.46 -7.93 -6.69
C GLU A 29 -5.73 -8.26 -7.49
N ALA A 30 -5.64 -8.27 -8.83
CA ALA A 30 -6.75 -8.51 -9.75
C ALA A 30 -7.16 -10.01 -9.80
N ILE A 31 -7.61 -10.55 -8.67
CA ILE A 31 -8.06 -11.93 -8.53
C ILE A 31 -9.34 -12.15 -9.36
N GLY A 32 -9.38 -13.25 -10.11
CA GLY A 32 -10.49 -13.56 -11.02
C GLY A 32 -10.46 -12.80 -12.35
N TRP A 33 -9.47 -11.93 -12.57
CA TRP A 33 -9.27 -11.26 -13.86
C TRP A 33 -8.27 -12.03 -14.73
N GLU A 34 -8.58 -12.15 -16.02
CA GLU A 34 -7.60 -12.57 -17.01
C GLU A 34 -6.68 -11.40 -17.38
N VAL A 35 -5.67 -11.16 -16.54
CA VAL A 35 -4.58 -10.22 -16.83
C VAL A 35 -3.70 -10.82 -17.93
N ASN A 36 -3.86 -10.32 -19.15
CA ASN A 36 -3.15 -10.76 -20.35
C ASN A 36 -3.07 -9.61 -21.37
N ARG A 37 -2.54 -9.88 -22.56
CA ARG A 37 -2.36 -8.90 -23.65
C ARG A 37 -3.65 -8.21 -24.10
N LYS A 38 -4.81 -8.75 -23.77
CA LYS A 38 -6.12 -8.17 -24.10
C LYS A 38 -6.69 -7.32 -22.96
N LEU A 39 -5.93 -7.11 -21.88
CA LEU A 39 -6.39 -6.28 -20.77
C LEU A 39 -6.55 -4.83 -21.21
N PHE A 40 -5.64 -4.38 -22.07
CA PHE A 40 -5.67 -3.06 -22.67
C PHE A 40 -5.68 -3.16 -24.21
N PRO A 41 -6.16 -2.12 -24.91
CA PRO A 41 -5.92 -1.97 -26.34
C PRO A 41 -4.42 -2.05 -26.69
N SER A 42 -4.10 -2.60 -27.86
CA SER A 42 -2.72 -2.60 -28.39
C SER A 42 -2.23 -1.20 -28.76
N ASP A 43 -3.16 -0.35 -29.20
CA ASP A 43 -2.88 0.99 -29.70
C ASP A 43 -3.66 2.00 -28.88
N PHE A 44 -2.93 2.92 -28.26
CA PHE A 44 -3.51 4.07 -27.58
C PHE A 44 -3.51 5.28 -28.53
N PRO A 45 -4.58 6.08 -28.54
CA PRO A 45 -4.60 7.30 -29.31
C PRO A 45 -3.55 8.29 -28.79
N PRO A 46 -3.13 9.27 -29.62
CA PRO A 46 -2.23 10.32 -29.18
C PRO A 46 -2.73 10.98 -27.89
N HIS A 47 -1.78 11.36 -27.02
CA HIS A 47 -2.05 11.98 -25.71
C HIS A 47 -2.69 11.08 -24.65
N THR A 48 -2.86 9.78 -24.91
CA THR A 48 -3.22 8.79 -23.89
C THR A 48 -1.97 8.07 -23.38
N LYS A 49 -1.84 7.98 -22.05
CA LYS A 49 -0.80 7.22 -21.35
C LYS A 49 -1.42 6.26 -20.35
N LEU A 50 -0.75 5.15 -20.13
CA LEU A 50 -1.09 4.17 -19.11
C LEU A 50 0.05 4.08 -18.09
N LEU A 51 -0.29 4.18 -16.82
CA LEU A 51 0.58 3.88 -15.70
C LEU A 51 -0.02 2.69 -14.95
N ALA A 52 0.79 1.66 -14.71
CA ALA A 52 0.36 0.53 -13.90
C ALA A 52 1.41 0.22 -12.84
N SER A 53 0.96 -0.17 -11.65
CA SER A 53 1.79 -0.72 -10.59
C SER A 53 1.48 -2.22 -10.42
N ALA A 54 2.50 -2.99 -10.06
CA ALA A 54 2.36 -4.40 -9.71
C ALA A 54 3.51 -4.81 -8.79
N ARG A 55 3.24 -5.72 -7.86
CA ARG A 55 4.30 -6.37 -7.08
C ARG A 55 5.01 -7.45 -7.92
N GLU A 56 6.32 -7.59 -7.73
CA GLU A 56 7.03 -8.79 -8.15
C GLU A 56 6.72 -9.89 -7.14
N MET A 57 6.11 -10.99 -7.56
CA MET A 57 5.65 -12.06 -6.67
C MET A 57 5.91 -13.44 -7.25
N GLY A 58 6.55 -14.33 -6.48
CA GLY A 58 6.82 -15.71 -6.89
C GLY A 58 7.53 -15.79 -8.25
N LEU A 59 6.82 -16.26 -9.28
CA LEU A 59 7.31 -16.40 -10.66
C LEU A 59 6.95 -15.22 -11.57
N ARG A 60 6.46 -14.10 -11.02
CA ARG A 60 6.14 -12.88 -11.78
C ARG A 60 7.18 -11.81 -11.51
N SER A 61 8.27 -11.85 -12.27
CA SER A 61 9.21 -10.74 -12.33
C SER A 61 8.63 -9.58 -13.16
N ARG A 62 9.31 -8.42 -13.13
CA ARG A 62 9.03 -7.33 -14.09
C ARG A 62 8.97 -7.82 -15.54
N HIS A 63 9.85 -8.74 -15.92
CA HIS A 63 9.88 -9.27 -17.28
C HIS A 63 8.61 -10.06 -17.58
N ASP A 64 8.17 -10.91 -16.66
CA ASP A 64 6.95 -11.72 -16.83
C ASP A 64 5.69 -10.85 -16.93
N TRP A 65 5.63 -9.76 -16.16
CA TRP A 65 4.57 -8.76 -16.28
C TRP A 65 4.50 -8.14 -17.68
N LEU A 66 5.63 -7.65 -18.19
CA LEU A 66 5.70 -7.06 -19.54
C LEU A 66 5.30 -8.07 -20.62
N ASN A 67 5.63 -9.35 -20.44
CA ASN A 67 5.31 -10.41 -21.40
C ASN A 67 3.83 -10.71 -21.43
N THR A 68 3.25 -10.85 -20.24
CA THR A 68 1.84 -11.13 -20.00
C THR A 68 0.97 -10.03 -20.57
N LEU A 69 1.38 -8.77 -20.40
CA LEU A 69 0.66 -7.59 -20.90
C LEU A 69 0.94 -7.29 -22.38
N GLY A 70 1.97 -7.90 -22.99
CA GLY A 70 2.30 -7.67 -24.40
C GLY A 70 3.03 -6.35 -24.64
N TRP A 71 3.75 -5.89 -23.63
CA TRP A 71 4.36 -4.57 -23.53
C TRP A 71 5.84 -4.57 -23.95
N ARG A 72 6.42 -5.66 -24.45
CA ARG A 72 7.85 -5.67 -24.82
C ARG A 72 8.21 -4.75 -25.99
N ASP A 73 7.28 -4.56 -26.93
CA ASP A 73 7.53 -3.88 -28.21
C ASP A 73 7.00 -2.44 -28.23
N THR A 74 6.64 -1.89 -27.07
CA THR A 74 6.07 -0.54 -26.92
C THR A 74 7.07 0.40 -26.25
N GLN A 75 6.93 1.71 -26.48
CA GLN A 75 7.69 2.72 -25.72
C GLN A 75 7.26 2.71 -24.25
N ILE A 76 7.98 1.96 -23.41
CA ILE A 76 7.68 1.80 -22.00
C ILE A 76 8.84 2.23 -21.12
N PHE A 77 8.44 2.85 -20.01
CA PHE A 77 9.29 3.08 -18.86
C PHE A 77 8.80 2.19 -17.71
N ALA A 78 9.60 1.18 -17.34
CA ALA A 78 9.25 0.19 -16.32
C ALA A 78 10.35 0.10 -15.24
N PRO A 79 10.48 1.10 -14.36
CA PRO A 79 11.41 1.05 -13.24
C PRO A 79 10.92 0.07 -12.17
N THR A 80 11.85 -0.62 -11.52
CA THR A 80 11.57 -1.33 -10.27
C THR A 80 11.80 -0.36 -9.11
N LEU A 81 10.79 -0.17 -8.26
CA LEU A 81 10.93 0.62 -7.05
C LEU A 81 11.71 -0.21 -6.02
N ARG A 82 12.85 0.32 -5.59
CA ARG A 82 13.71 -0.31 -4.58
C ARG A 82 13.31 0.14 -3.18
N PRO A 83 13.60 -0.67 -2.14
CA PRO A 83 13.45 -0.22 -0.76
C PRO A 83 14.17 1.10 -0.51
N LEU A 84 13.58 1.93 0.35
CA LEU A 84 14.15 3.22 0.73
C LEU A 84 15.48 2.99 1.44
N GLN A 85 16.50 3.70 0.99
CA GLN A 85 17.84 3.63 1.56
C GLN A 85 18.03 4.74 2.58
N ARG A 86 19.11 4.66 3.37
CA ARG A 86 19.53 5.69 4.32
C ARG A 86 19.33 7.15 3.85
N SER A 87 19.75 7.46 2.63
CA SER A 87 19.65 8.84 2.10
C SER A 87 18.21 9.31 1.94
N ALA A 88 17.29 8.41 1.62
CA ALA A 88 15.87 8.74 1.56
C ALA A 88 15.28 8.93 2.96
N VAL A 89 15.70 8.12 3.93
CA VAL A 89 15.30 8.30 5.35
C VAL A 89 15.78 9.67 5.87
N ALA A 90 17.03 10.05 5.58
CA ALA A 90 17.56 11.36 5.92
C ALA A 90 16.76 12.51 5.28
N ASP A 91 16.41 12.41 3.99
CA ASP A 91 15.58 13.42 3.31
C ASP A 91 14.16 13.50 3.93
N ILE A 92 13.57 12.36 4.32
CA ILE A 92 12.29 12.32 5.02
C ILE A 92 12.37 13.08 6.35
N LEU A 93 13.34 12.75 7.21
CA LEU A 93 13.52 13.42 8.50
C LEU A 93 13.75 14.92 8.33
N GLN A 94 14.59 15.31 7.37
CA GLN A 94 14.88 16.70 7.06
C GLN A 94 13.63 17.48 6.62
N ARG A 95 12.77 16.88 5.79
CA ARG A 95 11.54 17.51 5.29
C ARG A 95 10.42 17.56 6.30
N MET A 96 10.38 16.64 7.26
CA MET A 96 9.42 16.69 8.36
C MET A 96 9.69 17.85 9.32
N GLY A 97 10.92 18.38 9.33
CA GLY A 97 11.27 19.57 10.11
C GLY A 97 11.44 19.26 11.60
N ALA A 98 11.43 20.30 12.43
CA ALA A 98 11.66 20.15 13.86
C ALA A 98 10.61 19.26 14.54
N PRO A 99 11.01 18.37 15.48
CA PRO A 99 12.38 18.18 15.98
C PRO A 99 13.21 17.16 15.17
N LEU A 100 12.63 16.53 14.15
CA LEU A 100 13.21 15.40 13.42
C LEU A 100 14.35 15.76 12.48
N ASP A 101 14.38 16.99 11.97
CA ASP A 101 15.43 17.50 11.10
C ASP A 101 16.83 17.40 11.73
N THR A 102 16.93 17.55 13.05
CA THR A 102 18.19 17.36 13.79
C THR A 102 18.74 15.94 13.69
N LEU A 103 17.87 14.94 13.51
CA LEU A 103 18.22 13.53 13.42
C LEU A 103 18.65 13.12 12.00
N ALA A 104 18.42 13.96 10.99
CA ALA A 104 18.74 13.65 9.59
C ALA A 104 20.26 13.51 9.31
N THR A 105 21.10 13.92 10.27
CA THR A 105 22.57 13.81 10.18
C THR A 105 23.17 12.76 11.11
N ASP A 106 22.35 12.12 11.95
CA ASP A 106 22.78 11.07 12.87
C ASP A 106 22.89 9.73 12.14
N ILE A 107 24.12 9.36 11.77
CA ILE A 107 24.40 8.17 10.96
C ILE A 107 23.98 6.89 11.69
N ASP A 108 24.24 6.80 13.00
CA ASP A 108 23.92 5.59 13.78
C ASP A 108 22.41 5.40 13.88
N LEU A 109 21.66 6.48 14.07
CA LEU A 109 20.20 6.46 14.05
C LEU A 109 19.65 6.06 12.68
N LEU A 110 20.20 6.63 11.61
CA LEU A 110 19.76 6.31 10.25
C LEU A 110 20.04 4.84 9.90
N ASP A 111 21.14 4.27 10.38
CA ASP A 111 21.45 2.84 10.25
C ASP A 111 20.43 1.97 10.99
N GLU A 112 20.03 2.36 12.21
CA GLU A 112 18.99 1.66 12.94
C GLU A 112 17.62 1.77 12.25
N LEU A 113 17.26 2.94 11.73
CA LEU A 113 16.01 3.11 10.99
C LEU A 113 15.99 2.27 9.71
N GLU A 114 17.09 2.23 8.96
CA GLU A 114 17.24 1.37 7.77
C GLU A 114 17.18 -0.12 8.15
N ARG A 115 17.84 -0.52 9.24
CA ARG A 115 17.82 -1.91 9.74
C ARG A 115 16.43 -2.35 10.19
N ILE A 116 15.72 -1.50 10.93
CA ILE A 116 14.39 -1.83 11.46
C ILE A 116 13.36 -1.83 10.33
N SER A 117 13.42 -0.85 9.44
CA SER A 117 12.44 -0.75 8.35
C SER A 117 12.70 -1.69 7.19
N GLU A 118 13.93 -2.16 7.02
CA GLU A 118 14.37 -2.87 5.81
C GLU A 118 14.08 -2.07 4.51
N GLY A 119 13.96 -0.75 4.64
CA GLY A 119 13.58 0.17 3.57
C GLY A 119 12.10 0.17 3.19
N ASP A 120 11.24 -0.51 3.97
CA ASP A 120 9.79 -0.47 3.80
C ASP A 120 9.23 0.92 4.14
N PRO A 121 8.53 1.59 3.20
CA PRO A 121 8.00 2.94 3.44
C PRO A 121 6.99 3.02 4.58
N LEU A 122 6.18 1.99 4.80
CA LEU A 122 5.18 2.00 5.89
C LEU A 122 5.88 1.91 7.25
N THR A 123 6.86 1.02 7.39
CA THR A 123 7.63 0.88 8.63
C THR A 123 8.45 2.14 8.92
N ILE A 124 9.04 2.78 7.90
CA ILE A 124 9.70 4.09 8.05
C ILE A 124 8.71 5.13 8.58
N ARG A 125 7.52 5.22 7.97
CA ARG A 125 6.49 6.17 8.43
C ARG A 125 6.14 5.95 9.90
N LEU A 126 5.89 4.71 10.32
CA LEU A 126 5.52 4.39 11.71
C LEU A 126 6.66 4.71 12.68
N LEU A 127 7.91 4.40 12.33
CA LEU A 127 9.08 4.77 13.13
C LEU A 127 9.18 6.29 13.29
N VAL A 128 9.06 7.04 12.19
CA VAL A 128 9.22 8.48 12.19
C VAL A 128 8.08 9.18 12.94
N GLU A 129 6.84 8.70 12.80
CA GLU A 129 5.70 9.17 13.59
C GLU A 129 5.92 8.90 15.09
N ALA A 130 6.35 7.69 15.46
CA ALA A 130 6.63 7.34 16.86
C ALA A 130 7.80 8.13 17.47
N LEU A 131 8.81 8.49 16.67
CA LEU A 131 9.90 9.39 17.07
C LEU A 131 9.40 10.83 17.29
N ARG A 132 8.58 11.33 16.37
CA ARG A 132 8.01 12.69 16.45
C ARG A 132 7.12 12.85 17.67
N ASP A 133 6.31 11.84 17.95
CA ASP A 133 5.29 11.88 19.01
C ASP A 133 5.87 11.43 20.37
N GLU A 134 7.20 11.23 20.45
CA GLU A 134 7.97 10.81 21.63
C GLU A 134 7.55 9.44 22.22
N GLU A 135 6.78 8.65 21.47
CA GLU A 135 6.35 7.30 21.85
C GLU A 135 7.50 6.28 21.76
N LEU A 136 8.51 6.57 20.92
CA LEU A 136 9.68 5.74 20.72
C LEU A 136 10.97 6.46 21.17
N PRO A 137 11.50 6.12 22.35
CA PRO A 137 12.80 6.64 22.77
C PRO A 137 13.92 6.14 21.86
N LEU A 138 14.87 7.02 21.48
CA LEU A 138 16.02 6.66 20.63
C LEU A 138 16.79 5.43 21.15
N ALA A 139 16.96 5.32 22.46
CA ALA A 139 17.64 4.19 23.09
C ALA A 139 16.94 2.83 22.87
N ARG A 140 15.65 2.81 22.49
CA ARG A 140 14.87 1.60 22.22
C ARG A 140 15.07 1.10 20.79
N LEU A 141 15.53 1.93 19.85
CA LEU A 141 15.72 1.55 18.43
C LEU A 141 16.61 0.31 18.27
N THR A 142 17.74 0.26 18.98
CA THR A 142 18.69 -0.87 18.95
C THR A 142 18.09 -2.21 19.39
N ARG A 143 16.96 -2.20 20.09
CA ARG A 143 16.26 -3.41 20.56
C ARG A 143 15.07 -3.79 19.69
N LEU A 144 14.67 -2.94 18.76
CA LEU A 144 13.56 -3.25 17.87
C LEU A 144 14.02 -4.29 16.83
N PRO A 145 13.30 -5.42 16.68
CA PRO A 145 13.56 -6.35 15.61
C PRO A 145 13.25 -5.70 14.25
N PRO A 146 13.89 -6.14 13.16
CA PRO A 146 13.50 -5.75 11.82
C PRO A 146 12.04 -6.08 11.50
N GLY A 147 11.45 -5.27 10.62
CA GLY A 147 10.12 -5.46 10.05
C GLY A 147 8.97 -4.90 10.88
N LEU A 148 7.79 -4.96 10.25
CA LEU A 148 6.54 -4.39 10.75
C LEU A 148 5.91 -5.18 11.91
N GLU A 149 6.34 -6.43 12.13
CA GLU A 149 5.70 -7.35 13.08
C GLU A 149 5.63 -6.78 14.50
N SER A 150 6.70 -6.12 14.95
CA SER A 150 6.73 -5.53 16.29
C SER A 150 5.72 -4.41 16.47
N PHE A 151 5.55 -3.55 15.47
CA PHE A 151 4.56 -2.48 15.48
C PHE A 151 3.13 -3.02 15.49
N VAL A 152 2.84 -4.03 14.66
CA VAL A 152 1.52 -4.65 14.59
C VAL A 152 1.18 -5.32 15.91
N ARG A 153 2.13 -6.05 16.51
CA ARG A 153 1.92 -6.70 17.81
C ARG A 153 1.68 -5.69 18.93
N ASP A 154 2.55 -4.70 19.08
CA ASP A 154 2.42 -3.67 20.14
C ASP A 154 1.08 -2.91 19.99
N TRP A 155 0.66 -2.63 18.75
CA TRP A 155 -0.64 -2.02 18.48
C TRP A 155 -1.83 -2.94 18.79
N LEU A 156 -1.76 -4.22 18.40
CA LEU A 156 -2.80 -5.20 18.75
C LEU A 156 -2.94 -5.31 20.28
N GLU A 157 -1.84 -5.35 21.03
CA GLU A 157 -1.87 -5.37 22.49
C GLU A 157 -2.52 -4.10 23.07
N GLU A 158 -2.25 -2.93 22.50
CA GLU A 158 -2.86 -1.67 22.93
C GLU A 158 -4.38 -1.65 22.68
N LEU A 159 -4.83 -2.16 21.53
CA LEU A 159 -6.25 -2.36 21.26
C LEU A 159 -6.90 -3.32 22.26
N GLU A 160 -6.21 -4.40 22.63
CA GLU A 160 -6.72 -5.35 23.62
C GLU A 160 -6.91 -4.71 25.01
N ARG A 161 -6.04 -3.77 25.40
CA ARG A 161 -6.10 -3.06 26.69
C ARG A 161 -7.25 -2.03 26.76
N ARG A 162 -7.62 -1.41 25.63
CA ARG A 162 -8.67 -0.37 25.58
C ARG A 162 -10.11 -0.91 25.63
N GLY A 163 -10.28 -2.22 25.49
CA GLY A 163 -11.39 -2.95 26.12
C GLY A 163 -12.81 -2.83 25.54
N THR A 164 -13.09 -2.02 24.49
CA THR A 164 -14.47 -1.92 23.93
C THR A 164 -14.59 -2.29 22.44
N GLU A 165 -13.52 -2.15 21.64
CA GLU A 165 -13.54 -2.41 20.19
C GLU A 165 -12.98 -3.79 19.79
N ARG A 166 -12.62 -4.62 20.79
CA ARG A 166 -11.80 -5.84 20.62
C ARG A 166 -12.41 -6.85 19.66
N ARG A 167 -13.74 -7.04 19.69
CA ARG A 167 -14.40 -8.02 18.83
C ARG A 167 -14.52 -7.51 17.39
N ALA A 168 -14.97 -6.27 17.20
CA ALA A 168 -15.14 -5.67 15.87
C ALA A 168 -13.83 -5.54 15.12
N VAL A 169 -12.80 -4.99 15.76
CA VAL A 169 -11.48 -4.85 15.14
C VAL A 169 -10.86 -6.21 14.81
N ARG A 170 -10.92 -7.18 15.73
CA ARG A 170 -10.37 -8.51 15.50
C ARG A 170 -11.09 -9.23 14.37
N THR A 171 -12.43 -9.21 14.37
CA THR A 171 -13.22 -9.84 13.30
C THR A 171 -12.95 -9.17 11.96
N LEU A 172 -12.77 -7.85 11.91
CA LEU A 172 -12.41 -7.13 10.69
C LEU A 172 -11.06 -7.62 10.15
N LEU A 173 -10.03 -7.67 11.00
CA LEU A 173 -8.69 -8.15 10.61
C LEU A 173 -8.70 -9.62 10.19
N GLU A 174 -9.42 -10.48 10.89
CA GLU A 174 -9.57 -11.90 10.55
C GLU A 174 -10.25 -12.07 9.17
N LEU A 175 -11.29 -11.29 8.88
CA LEU A 175 -11.94 -11.29 7.57
C LEU A 175 -11.02 -10.78 6.47
N CYS A 176 -10.32 -9.66 6.69
CA CYS A 176 -9.33 -9.14 5.75
C CYS A 176 -8.20 -10.13 5.46
N ALA A 177 -7.74 -10.88 6.47
CA ALA A 177 -6.66 -11.85 6.32
C ALA A 177 -7.03 -13.05 5.43
N VAL A 178 -8.31 -13.37 5.30
CA VAL A 178 -8.80 -14.47 4.45
C VAL A 178 -9.52 -14.00 3.19
N ALA A 179 -9.71 -12.69 3.04
CA ALA A 179 -10.41 -12.12 1.91
C ALA A 179 -9.60 -12.32 0.62
N LEU A 180 -10.29 -12.73 -0.45
CA LEU A 180 -9.71 -12.88 -1.79
C LEU A 180 -9.85 -11.59 -2.62
N GLY A 181 -10.17 -10.47 -1.98
CA GLY A 181 -10.41 -9.19 -2.62
C GLY A 181 -11.00 -8.18 -1.63
N PRO A 182 -11.27 -6.94 -2.08
CA PRO A 182 -11.86 -5.91 -1.24
C PRO A 182 -13.21 -6.35 -0.65
N LEU A 183 -13.40 -6.11 0.65
CA LEU A 183 -14.67 -6.35 1.34
C LEU A 183 -15.45 -5.03 1.42
N THR A 184 -16.71 -5.04 0.97
CA THR A 184 -17.62 -3.90 1.16
C THR A 184 -18.24 -3.93 2.55
N ALA A 185 -18.82 -2.81 3.01
CA ALA A 185 -19.57 -2.77 4.27
C ALA A 185 -20.69 -3.83 4.30
N THR A 186 -21.39 -3.99 3.18
CA THR A 186 -22.43 -5.02 3.01
C THR A 186 -21.87 -6.44 3.14
N ASP A 187 -20.66 -6.70 2.62
CA ASP A 187 -20.02 -8.01 2.77
C ASP A 187 -19.67 -8.28 4.23
N LEU A 188 -19.14 -7.27 4.94
CA LEU A 188 -18.79 -7.38 6.36
C LEU A 188 -20.03 -7.63 7.23
N GLU A 189 -21.13 -6.92 6.99
CA GLU A 189 -22.42 -7.15 7.66
C GLU A 189 -22.95 -8.58 7.42
N GLN A 190 -22.80 -9.11 6.21
CA GLN A 190 -23.26 -10.47 5.88
C GLN A 190 -22.36 -11.57 6.45
N LEU A 191 -21.04 -11.35 6.45
CA LEU A 191 -20.06 -12.33 6.91
C LEU A 191 -19.95 -12.36 8.43
N ALA A 192 -20.11 -11.22 9.09
CA ALA A 192 -20.05 -11.09 10.54
C ALA A 192 -21.11 -10.10 11.06
N PRO A 193 -22.40 -10.49 11.04
CA PRO A 193 -23.51 -9.62 11.46
C PRO A 193 -23.38 -9.16 12.92
N GLU A 194 -22.79 -9.97 13.80
CA GLU A 194 -22.24 -9.49 15.07
C GLU A 194 -20.72 -9.54 15.00
N PRO A 195 -20.03 -8.40 14.79
CA PRO A 195 -20.29 -7.07 15.37
C PRO A 195 -20.69 -5.96 14.37
N PHE A 196 -20.89 -6.25 13.08
CA PHE A 196 -21.02 -5.20 12.07
C PHE A 196 -22.44 -4.76 11.73
N ALA A 197 -23.48 -5.32 12.37
CA ALA A 197 -24.87 -4.87 12.17
C ALA A 197 -25.11 -3.39 12.53
N VAL A 198 -24.20 -2.79 13.30
CA VAL A 198 -24.23 -1.37 13.66
C VAL A 198 -23.14 -0.64 12.86
N SER A 199 -23.54 0.22 11.91
CA SER A 199 -22.61 1.00 11.07
C SER A 199 -21.56 1.76 11.89
N ALA A 200 -21.93 2.30 13.06
CA ALA A 200 -21.00 3.01 13.94
C ALA A 200 -19.88 2.12 14.51
N GLU A 201 -20.17 0.84 14.77
CA GLU A 201 -19.16 -0.12 15.25
C GLU A 201 -18.21 -0.53 14.12
N LEU A 202 -18.73 -0.67 12.90
CA LEU A 202 -17.90 -0.86 11.71
C LEU A 202 -17.00 0.35 11.45
N ASP A 203 -17.55 1.57 11.49
CA ASP A 203 -16.79 2.80 11.29
C ASP A 203 -15.69 2.96 12.34
N GLN A 204 -15.99 2.69 13.61
CA GLN A 204 -14.99 2.70 14.69
C GLN A 204 -13.90 1.65 14.46
N ALA A 205 -14.28 0.42 14.09
CA ALA A 205 -13.31 -0.64 13.81
C ALA A 205 -12.41 -0.29 12.63
N VAL A 206 -12.97 0.25 11.54
CA VAL A 206 -12.20 0.73 10.38
C VAL A 206 -11.27 1.86 10.79
N GLN A 207 -11.75 2.86 11.53
CA GLN A 207 -10.91 3.97 12.01
C GLN A 207 -9.77 3.49 12.91
N ALA A 208 -10.01 2.51 13.78
CA ALA A 208 -8.99 1.95 14.67
C ALA A 208 -7.83 1.30 13.88
N VAL A 209 -8.15 0.63 12.76
CA VAL A 209 -7.18 -0.09 11.92
C VAL A 209 -6.72 0.68 10.68
N ALA A 210 -7.27 1.87 10.40
CA ALA A 210 -7.02 2.71 9.22
C ALA A 210 -5.53 3.06 8.99
N ARG A 211 -4.68 2.91 10.00
CA ARG A 211 -3.24 3.13 9.86
C ARG A 211 -2.51 1.98 9.14
N PHE A 212 -3.18 0.83 8.96
CA PHE A 212 -2.63 -0.41 8.38
C PHE A 212 -3.34 -0.88 7.09
N ILE A 213 -4.46 -0.25 6.73
CA ILE A 213 -5.22 -0.47 5.48
C ILE A 213 -5.23 0.83 4.68
#